data_AF-W7ELB4-F1
#
_entry.id   AF-W7ELB4-F1
#
_cell.length_a   1.000
_cell.length_b   1.000
_cell.length_c   1.000
_cell.angle_alpha   90.00
_cell.angle_beta   90.00
_cell.angle_gamma   90.00
#
_symmetry.space_group_name_H-M   'P 1'
#
loop_
_entity.id
_entity.type
_entity.pdbx_description
1 polymer ?
#
loop_
_entity_poly.entity_id
_entity_poly.type
_entity_poly.pdbx_seq_one_letter_code
_entity_poly.pdbx_strand_id
1 'polypeptide(L)'
;MVSKYSKMKNQTIAHKNQQQAELEKAKLLSEEFEAYQALLKNTNHQPAPGHYRTKSGSHMRIVPNGSSWTRQGVSAEEQLLPFGVVWVPYPSSGHPIWPMTIEELYGNGAPIFQLVMPQQVGFSNLGDHMTPHEVTYSAYQLNKLAVVENGPNDFGYQAVPTTTMDFSREHVRVYESGAVEMVPPIP
;
A
#
# COMPACT_ATOMS: atom_id res chain seq x y z
N MET A 1 -22.70 -6.06 -59.09
CA MET A 1 -23.31 -5.12 -58.13
C MET A 1 -22.43 -5.13 -56.87
N VAL A 2 -21.98 -3.96 -56.44
CA VAL A 2 -20.80 -3.71 -55.60
C VAL A 2 -20.97 -4.30 -54.19
N SER A 3 -20.01 -5.15 -53.78
CA SER A 3 -19.86 -5.65 -52.41
C SER A 3 -19.65 -4.46 -51.46
N LYS A 4 -20.54 -4.33 -50.47
CA LYS A 4 -20.44 -3.32 -49.42
C LYS A 4 -19.20 -3.60 -48.57
N TYR A 5 -18.22 -2.70 -48.65
CA TYR A 5 -17.03 -2.72 -47.80
C TYR A 5 -17.44 -2.69 -46.32
N SER A 6 -17.29 -3.83 -45.65
CA SER A 6 -17.29 -3.90 -44.19
C SER A 6 -15.99 -3.24 -43.70
N LYS A 7 -16.07 -1.96 -43.33
CA LYS A 7 -14.98 -1.27 -42.63
C LYS A 7 -14.97 -1.70 -41.16
N MET A 8 -14.58 -2.94 -40.89
CA MET A 8 -14.09 -3.29 -39.55
C MET A 8 -12.70 -2.69 -39.39
N LYS A 9 -12.64 -1.53 -38.73
CA LYS A 9 -11.40 -0.88 -38.29
C LYS A 9 -10.69 -1.86 -37.36
N ASN A 10 -9.58 -2.45 -37.82
CA ASN A 10 -8.64 -3.15 -36.95
C ASN A 10 -8.11 -2.15 -35.92
N GLN A 11 -8.66 -2.18 -34.70
CA GLN A 11 -8.08 -1.43 -33.59
C GLN A 11 -6.66 -1.96 -33.36
N THR A 12 -5.68 -1.08 -33.55
CA THR A 12 -4.27 -1.36 -33.27
C THR A 12 -4.08 -1.71 -31.80
N ILE A 13 -3.07 -2.54 -31.48
CA ILE A 13 -2.75 -2.96 -30.11
C ILE A 13 -2.62 -1.75 -29.17
N ALA A 14 -2.04 -0.65 -29.64
CA ALA A 14 -1.95 0.61 -28.91
C ALA A 14 -3.32 1.19 -28.49
N HIS A 15 -4.33 1.12 -29.36
CA HIS A 15 -5.69 1.56 -29.05
C HIS A 15 -6.36 0.66 -28.00
N LYS A 16 -6.12 -0.66 -28.06
CA LYS A 16 -6.62 -1.59 -27.05
C LYS A 16 -5.96 -1.35 -25.69
N ASN A 17 -4.64 -1.13 -25.66
CA ASN A 17 -3.90 -0.80 -24.44
C ASN A 17 -4.36 0.52 -23.82
N GLN A 18 -4.59 1.55 -24.65
CA GLN A 18 -5.13 2.83 -24.18
C GLN A 18 -6.54 2.65 -23.60
N GLN A 19 -7.42 1.93 -24.29
CA GLN A 19 -8.78 1.69 -23.81
C GLN A 19 -8.78 0.91 -22.47
N GLN A 20 -7.88 -0.07 -22.34
CA GLN A 20 -7.70 -0.81 -21.08
C GLN A 20 -7.23 0.11 -19.95
N ALA A 21 -6.23 0.97 -20.20
CA ALA A 21 -5.73 1.92 -19.21
C ALA A 21 -6.80 2.94 -18.78
N GLU A 22 -7.63 3.41 -19.71
CA GLU A 22 -8.76 4.30 -19.41
C GLU A 22 -9.84 3.61 -18.55
N LEU A 23 -10.14 2.33 -18.86
CA LEU A 23 -11.06 1.53 -18.05
C LEU A 23 -10.54 1.29 -16.64
N GLU A 24 -9.26 0.96 -16.50
CA GLU A 24 -8.60 0.80 -15.19
C GLU A 24 -8.62 2.10 -14.39
N LYS A 25 -8.33 3.24 -15.05
CA LYS A 25 -8.42 4.56 -14.42
C LYS A 25 -9.85 4.87 -13.95
N ALA A 26 -10.85 4.60 -14.78
CA ALA A 26 -12.25 4.82 -14.40
C ALA A 26 -12.67 3.94 -13.22
N LYS A 27 -12.23 2.68 -13.19
CA LYS A 27 -12.47 1.74 -12.10
C LYS A 27 -11.86 2.25 -10.78
N LEU A 28 -10.60 2.69 -10.81
CA LEU A 28 -9.91 3.26 -9.64
C LEU A 28 -10.64 4.49 -9.10
N LEU A 29 -11.12 5.38 -9.97
CA LEU A 29 -11.89 6.55 -9.55
C LEU A 29 -13.24 6.16 -8.91
N SER A 30 -13.90 5.12 -9.42
CA SER A 30 -15.13 4.57 -8.82
C SER A 30 -14.86 3.98 -7.44
N GLU A 31 -13.81 3.15 -7.32
CA GLU A 31 -13.40 2.55 -6.05
C GLU A 31 -13.03 3.61 -5.01
N GLU A 32 -12.29 4.65 -5.42
CA GLU A 32 -11.93 5.77 -4.54
C GLU A 32 -13.17 6.56 -4.09
N PHE A 33 -14.11 6.78 -5.00
CA PHE A 33 -15.36 7.46 -4.66
C PHE A 33 -16.21 6.64 -3.67
N GLU A 34 -16.38 5.34 -3.92
CA GLU A 34 -17.10 4.43 -3.03
C GLU A 34 -16.43 4.34 -1.65
N ALA A 35 -15.10 4.24 -1.62
CA ALA A 35 -14.29 4.26 -0.40
C ALA A 35 -14.55 5.53 0.43
N TYR A 36 -14.62 6.68 -0.26
CA TYR A 36 -14.87 7.97 0.38
C TYR A 36 -16.30 8.08 0.92
N GLN A 37 -17.31 7.63 0.16
CA GLN A 37 -18.69 7.58 0.63
C GLN A 37 -18.84 6.68 1.86
N ALA A 38 -18.17 5.53 1.87
CA ALA A 38 -18.15 4.63 3.02
C ALA A 38 -17.52 5.28 4.26
N LEU A 39 -16.40 5.99 4.09
CA LEU A 39 -15.78 6.77 5.18
C LEU A 39 -16.76 7.81 5.75
N LEU A 40 -17.41 8.60 4.89
CA LEU A 40 -18.36 9.61 5.34
C LEU A 40 -19.52 8.99 6.11
N LYS A 41 -20.08 7.88 5.61
CA LYS A 41 -21.15 7.17 6.32
C LYS A 41 -20.71 6.68 7.70
N ASN A 42 -19.52 6.09 7.81
CA ASN A 42 -19.01 5.53 9.05
C ASN A 42 -18.62 6.59 10.08
N THR A 43 -18.32 7.81 9.64
CA THR A 43 -17.89 8.94 10.48
C THR A 43 -19.00 9.96 10.72
N ASN A 44 -20.26 9.64 10.39
CA ASN A 44 -21.38 10.58 10.44
C ASN A 44 -21.05 11.92 9.71
N HIS A 45 -20.38 11.80 8.57
CA HIS A 45 -19.91 12.91 7.73
C HIS A 45 -18.87 13.83 8.39
N GLN A 46 -18.20 13.37 9.45
CA GLN A 46 -17.20 14.14 10.20
C GLN A 46 -15.92 13.31 10.42
N PRO A 47 -15.17 12.96 9.36
CA PRO A 47 -13.89 12.27 9.52
C PRO A 47 -12.86 13.15 10.26
N ALA A 48 -12.01 12.52 11.07
CA ALA A 48 -10.89 13.16 11.75
C ALA A 48 -9.86 13.72 10.74
N PRO A 49 -9.00 14.70 11.12
CA PRO A 49 -8.11 15.34 10.18
C PRO A 49 -6.84 14.51 10.13
N GLY A 50 -6.24 14.41 8.96
CA GLY A 50 -5.07 13.58 8.76
C GLY A 50 -5.10 12.81 7.46
N HIS A 51 -4.18 11.85 7.36
CA HIS A 51 -3.97 11.06 6.16
C HIS A 51 -4.86 9.83 6.17
N TYR A 52 -5.42 9.49 5.01
CA TYR A 52 -6.27 8.33 4.82
C TYR A 52 -5.80 7.52 3.63
N ARG A 53 -5.72 6.19 3.80
CA ARG A 53 -5.31 5.28 2.73
C ARG A 53 -6.25 4.09 2.59
N THR A 54 -6.46 3.63 1.37
CA THR A 54 -7.11 2.35 1.08
C THR A 54 -6.07 1.23 0.99
N LYS A 55 -6.51 -0.03 1.09
CA LYS A 55 -5.66 -1.20 0.84
C LYS A 55 -5.06 -1.22 -0.57
N SER A 56 -5.77 -0.67 -1.56
CA SER A 56 -5.29 -0.54 -2.95
C SER A 56 -4.25 0.56 -3.15
N GLY A 57 -3.96 1.35 -2.12
CA GLY A 57 -2.92 2.37 -2.13
C GLY A 57 -3.40 3.80 -2.39
N SER A 58 -4.68 4.03 -2.71
CA SER A 58 -5.25 5.37 -2.88
C SER A 58 -5.06 6.19 -1.60
N HIS A 59 -4.64 7.46 -1.74
CA HIS A 59 -4.26 8.30 -0.62
C HIS A 59 -4.90 9.69 -0.71
N MET A 60 -5.61 10.07 0.34
CA MET A 60 -6.15 11.41 0.51
C MET A 60 -5.80 11.96 1.89
N ARG A 61 -5.99 13.26 2.09
CA ARG A 61 -5.94 13.89 3.40
C ARG A 61 -7.21 14.68 3.68
N ILE A 62 -7.66 14.67 4.92
CA ILE A 62 -8.71 15.54 5.41
C ILE A 62 -8.03 16.70 6.15
N VAL A 63 -8.31 17.92 5.72
CA VAL A 63 -7.73 19.14 6.28
C VAL A 63 -8.82 20.11 6.75
N PRO A 64 -8.55 20.93 7.78
CA PRO A 64 -9.48 21.96 8.20
C PRO A 64 -9.64 23.02 7.11
N ASN A 65 -10.88 23.46 6.92
CA ASN A 65 -11.28 24.53 6.01
C ASN A 65 -12.29 25.44 6.71
N GLY A 66 -11.77 26.44 7.42
CA GLY A 66 -12.57 27.32 8.28
C GLY A 66 -13.22 26.52 9.42
N SER A 67 -14.55 26.55 9.50
CA SER A 67 -15.33 25.76 10.46
C SER A 67 -15.68 24.34 9.97
N SER A 68 -15.22 23.96 8.78
CA SER A 68 -15.51 22.67 8.14
C SER A 68 -14.23 21.91 7.79
N TRP A 69 -14.40 20.77 7.14
CA TRP A 69 -13.35 19.80 6.84
C TRP A 69 -13.45 19.45 5.36
N THR A 70 -12.33 19.40 4.66
CA THR A 70 -12.32 19.13 3.22
C THR A 70 -11.34 18.03 2.86
N ARG A 71 -11.70 17.26 1.83
CA ARG A 71 -10.82 16.26 1.21
C ARG A 71 -9.85 16.96 0.28
N GLN A 72 -8.58 16.58 0.40
CA GLN A 72 -7.52 16.99 -0.50
C GLN A 72 -6.76 15.75 -0.99
N GLY A 73 -6.44 15.71 -2.28
CA GLY A 73 -5.55 14.67 -2.83
C GLY A 73 -4.13 14.85 -2.30
N VAL A 74 -3.42 13.73 -2.10
CA VAL A 74 -2.01 13.73 -1.70
C VAL A 74 -1.16 13.44 -2.93
N SER A 75 -0.23 14.33 -3.26
CA SER A 75 0.66 14.16 -4.42
C SER A 75 1.59 12.97 -4.24
N ALA A 76 2.07 12.36 -5.34
CA ALA A 76 2.95 11.19 -5.26
C ALA A 76 4.20 11.45 -4.40
N GLU A 77 4.75 12.67 -4.46
CA GLU A 77 5.91 13.09 -3.66
C GLU A 77 5.59 13.10 -2.15
N GLU A 78 4.40 13.59 -1.76
CA GLU A 78 3.96 13.59 -0.36
C GLU A 78 3.59 12.18 0.15
N GLN A 79 3.33 11.23 -0.74
CA GLN A 79 3.10 9.83 -0.36
C GLN A 79 4.41 9.12 -0.03
N LEU A 80 5.55 9.57 -0.57
CA LEU A 80 6.85 8.99 -0.33
C LEU A 80 7.30 9.26 1.10
N LEU A 81 7.64 8.18 1.79
CA LEU A 81 8.20 8.21 3.13
C LEU A 81 9.70 7.88 3.10
N PRO A 82 10.46 8.28 4.13
CA PRO A 82 11.84 7.85 4.28
C PRO A 82 11.97 6.33 4.25
N PHE A 83 13.13 5.84 3.83
CA PHE A 83 13.39 4.41 3.75
C PHE A 83 13.16 3.71 5.11
N GLY A 84 12.38 2.63 5.09
CA GLY A 84 11.99 1.89 6.31
C GLY A 84 10.82 2.50 7.09
N VAL A 85 10.19 3.56 6.59
CA VAL A 85 8.96 4.15 7.13
C VAL A 85 7.81 3.87 6.17
N VAL A 86 6.67 3.42 6.69
CA VAL A 86 5.48 3.08 5.89
C VAL A 86 4.21 3.66 6.48
N TRP A 87 3.20 3.87 5.64
CA TRP A 87 1.87 4.28 6.08
C TRP A 87 1.10 3.08 6.65
N VAL A 88 0.73 3.16 7.91
CA VAL A 88 -0.04 2.12 8.61
C VAL A 88 -1.35 2.68 9.13
N PRO A 89 -2.45 1.89 9.15
CA PRO A 89 -3.70 2.32 9.76
C PRO A 89 -3.50 2.59 11.25
N TYR A 90 -4.29 3.48 11.84
CA TYR A 90 -4.22 3.69 13.30
C TYR A 90 -4.58 2.38 14.03
N PRO A 91 -3.78 1.96 15.03
CA PRO A 91 -4.07 0.77 15.79
C PRO A 91 -5.38 0.95 16.57
N SER A 92 -6.20 -0.09 16.60
CA SER A 92 -7.47 -0.10 17.32
C SER A 92 -7.55 -1.26 18.32
N SER A 93 -8.42 -1.13 19.32
CA SER A 93 -8.69 -2.20 20.29
C SER A 93 -9.22 -3.44 19.57
N GLY A 94 -8.60 -4.61 19.81
CA GLY A 94 -9.03 -5.87 19.21
C GLY A 94 -8.19 -6.33 18.01
N HIS A 95 -7.14 -5.60 17.63
CA HIS A 95 -6.14 -6.17 16.72
C HIS A 95 -5.42 -7.35 17.38
N PRO A 96 -5.10 -8.39 16.61
CA PRO A 96 -4.30 -9.47 17.13
C PRO A 96 -2.93 -8.99 17.61
N ILE A 97 -2.44 -9.55 18.72
CA ILE A 97 -1.16 -9.19 19.33
C ILE A 97 0.04 -9.81 18.56
N TRP A 98 -0.22 -10.73 17.63
CA TRP A 98 0.84 -11.36 16.85
C TRP A 98 1.40 -10.42 15.76
N PRO A 99 2.68 -10.59 15.38
CA PRO A 99 3.30 -9.78 14.34
C PRO A 99 2.59 -9.97 12.99
N MET A 100 2.19 -8.87 12.35
CA MET A 100 1.48 -8.81 11.08
C MET A 100 2.30 -8.11 10.00
N THR A 101 2.05 -8.44 8.74
CA THR A 101 2.53 -7.64 7.60
C THR A 101 1.73 -6.35 7.46
N ILE A 102 2.24 -5.41 6.66
CA ILE A 102 1.52 -4.14 6.43
C ILE A 102 0.18 -4.41 5.74
N GLU A 103 0.13 -5.36 4.81
CA GLU A 103 -1.09 -5.73 4.08
C GLU A 103 -2.15 -6.32 5.01
N GLU A 104 -1.74 -7.12 6.00
CA GLU A 104 -2.62 -7.71 7.01
C GLU A 104 -3.24 -6.63 7.91
N LEU A 105 -2.52 -5.53 8.20
CA LEU A 105 -3.04 -4.42 9.01
C LEU A 105 -4.25 -3.72 8.37
N TYR A 106 -4.30 -3.63 7.03
CA TYR A 106 -5.45 -3.04 6.33
C TYR A 106 -6.67 -3.99 6.29
N GLY A 107 -6.52 -5.25 6.68
CA GLY A 107 -7.57 -6.26 6.73
C GLY A 107 -8.03 -6.77 5.36
N ASN A 108 -9.04 -7.66 5.37
CA ASN A 108 -9.64 -8.26 4.15
C ASN A 108 -10.94 -7.57 3.70
N GLY A 109 -11.29 -6.44 4.31
CA GLY A 109 -12.53 -5.71 4.01
C GLY A 109 -12.51 -4.97 2.66
N ALA A 110 -13.69 -4.45 2.28
CA ALA A 110 -13.84 -3.51 1.17
C ALA A 110 -12.81 -2.36 1.27
N PRO A 111 -12.41 -1.73 0.15
CA PRO A 111 -11.38 -0.70 0.14
C PRO A 111 -11.91 0.60 0.77
N ILE A 112 -12.14 0.61 2.08
CA ILE A 112 -12.50 1.81 2.82
C ILE A 112 -11.24 2.61 3.09
N PHE A 113 -11.39 3.93 3.09
CA PHE A 113 -10.33 4.80 3.59
C PHE A 113 -10.17 4.62 5.10
N GLN A 114 -8.99 4.22 5.53
CA GLN A 114 -8.61 4.14 6.93
C GLN A 114 -7.70 5.30 7.28
N LEU A 115 -7.85 5.87 8.47
CA LEU A 115 -6.92 6.88 8.97
C LEU A 115 -5.55 6.21 9.16
N VAL A 116 -4.49 6.83 8.65
CA VAL A 116 -3.12 6.29 8.66
C VAL A 116 -2.11 7.25 9.26
N MET A 117 -1.00 6.70 9.74
CA MET A 117 0.17 7.44 10.22
C MET A 117 1.46 6.83 9.67
N PRO A 118 2.54 7.61 9.54
CA PRO A 118 3.85 7.06 9.21
C PRO A 118 4.42 6.30 10.42
N GLN A 119 4.88 5.07 10.19
CA GLN A 119 5.48 4.20 11.20
C GLN A 119 6.87 3.75 10.76
N GLN A 120 7.86 3.89 11.65
CA GLN A 120 9.17 3.27 11.44
C GLN A 120 9.04 1.76 11.63
N VAL A 121 9.31 1.02 10.56
CA VAL A 121 9.29 -0.44 10.52
C VAL A 121 10.70 -1.00 10.41
N GLY A 122 11.51 -0.40 9.54
CA GLY A 122 12.87 -0.85 9.25
C GLY A 122 12.91 -2.22 8.57
N PHE A 123 14.13 -2.70 8.35
CA PHE A 123 14.40 -3.98 7.69
C PHE A 123 15.29 -4.84 8.58
N SER A 124 15.06 -6.14 8.56
CA SER A 124 16.00 -7.12 9.10
C SER A 124 16.98 -7.53 8.01
N ASN A 125 18.27 -7.50 8.32
CA ASN A 125 19.29 -8.17 7.52
C ASN A 125 19.22 -9.67 7.83
N LEU A 126 18.95 -10.47 6.81
CA LEU A 126 18.77 -11.92 6.91
C LEU A 126 20.07 -12.69 6.59
N GLY A 127 21.15 -11.97 6.33
CA GLY A 127 22.47 -12.50 6.03
C GLY A 127 22.80 -12.47 4.54
N ASP A 128 23.98 -13.00 4.25
CA ASP A 128 24.51 -13.09 2.90
C ASP A 128 24.13 -14.42 2.28
N HIS A 129 23.73 -14.34 1.02
CA HIS A 129 23.30 -15.45 0.19
C HIS A 129 24.02 -15.40 -1.14
N MET A 130 23.98 -16.52 -1.85
CA MET A 130 24.62 -16.65 -3.16
C MET A 130 23.57 -17.09 -4.18
N THR A 131 23.57 -16.44 -5.35
CA THR A 131 22.75 -16.88 -6.48
C THR A 131 23.32 -18.19 -7.06
N PRO A 132 22.54 -18.92 -7.90
CA PRO A 132 23.06 -20.08 -8.62
C PRO A 132 24.28 -19.80 -9.53
N HIS A 133 24.56 -18.52 -9.82
CA HIS A 133 25.70 -18.06 -10.62
C HIS A 133 26.84 -17.52 -9.76
N GLU A 134 26.91 -17.91 -8.48
CA GLU A 134 27.99 -17.54 -7.55
C GLU A 134 28.08 -16.04 -7.23
N VAL A 135 27.02 -15.27 -7.49
CA VAL A 135 26.96 -13.85 -7.12
C VAL A 135 26.42 -13.69 -5.70
N THR A 136 27.18 -13.05 -4.83
CA THR A 136 26.80 -12.77 -3.43
C THR A 136 25.85 -11.58 -3.33
N TYR A 137 24.86 -11.68 -2.45
CA TYR A 137 23.96 -10.60 -2.08
C TYR A 137 23.56 -10.70 -0.60
N SER A 138 23.36 -9.55 0.05
CA SER A 138 22.73 -9.49 1.36
C SER A 138 21.21 -9.37 1.19
N ALA A 139 20.46 -10.15 1.95
CA ALA A 139 19.01 -10.11 1.91
C ALA A 139 18.44 -9.24 3.03
N TYR A 140 17.49 -8.37 2.68
CA TYR A 140 16.78 -7.52 3.63
C TYR A 140 15.28 -7.73 3.48
N GLN A 141 14.57 -7.83 4.59
CA GLN A 141 13.11 -7.95 4.58
C GLN A 141 12.50 -6.96 5.57
N LEU A 142 11.41 -6.31 5.16
CA LEU A 142 10.70 -5.37 6.01
C LEU A 142 10.24 -6.08 7.28
N ASN A 143 10.38 -5.44 8.45
CA ASN A 143 9.94 -6.05 9.69
C ASN A 143 8.41 -6.22 9.73
N LYS A 144 7.92 -7.20 10.50
CA LYS A 144 6.48 -7.26 10.83
C LYS A 144 6.19 -6.23 11.93
N LEU A 145 4.93 -5.86 12.08
CA LEU A 145 4.46 -4.98 13.15
C LEU A 145 3.58 -5.76 14.11
N ALA A 146 3.85 -5.65 15.41
CA ALA A 146 2.93 -6.07 16.46
C ALA A 146 2.23 -4.84 17.04
N VAL A 147 0.94 -4.98 17.35
CA VAL A 147 0.22 -3.97 18.13
C VAL A 147 0.60 -4.14 19.59
N VAL A 148 1.05 -3.05 20.21
CA VAL A 148 1.45 -3.01 21.63
C VAL A 148 0.60 -1.99 22.38
N GLU A 149 0.22 -2.31 23.61
CA GLU A 149 -0.45 -1.37 24.51
C GLU A 149 0.61 -0.67 25.37
N ASN A 150 0.77 0.65 25.18
CA ASN A 150 1.71 1.50 25.91
C ASN A 150 1.10 2.10 27.19
N GLY A 151 -0.20 1.92 27.38
CA GLY A 151 -0.97 2.40 28.53
C GLY A 151 -2.47 2.19 28.30
N PRO A 152 -3.35 2.51 29.27
CA PRO A 152 -4.79 2.29 29.13
C PRO A 152 -5.36 3.00 27.90
N ASN A 153 -5.78 2.22 26.90
CA ASN A 153 -6.26 2.68 25.59
C ASN A 153 -5.22 3.43 24.72
N ASP A 154 -3.93 3.29 25.01
CA ASP A 154 -2.84 3.82 24.17
C ASP A 154 -2.18 2.67 23.41
N PHE A 155 -2.50 2.55 22.13
CA PHE A 155 -1.99 1.49 21.27
C PHE A 155 -0.99 2.05 20.27
N GLY A 156 0.12 1.33 20.09
CA GLY A 156 1.14 1.66 19.11
C GLY A 156 1.58 0.43 18.32
N TYR A 157 2.48 0.65 17.38
CA TYR A 157 3.16 -0.42 16.68
C TYR A 157 4.59 -0.59 17.17
N GLN A 158 4.99 -1.84 17.33
CA GLN A 158 6.38 -2.21 17.53
C GLN A 158 6.86 -3.04 16.34
N ALA A 159 7.99 -2.64 15.76
CA ALA A 159 8.65 -3.44 14.74
C ALA A 159 9.22 -4.71 15.38
N VAL A 160 8.90 -5.86 14.79
CA VAL A 160 9.36 -7.18 15.21
C VAL A 160 10.36 -7.66 14.17
N PRO A 161 11.67 -7.68 14.51
CA PRO A 161 12.70 -8.19 13.62
C PRO A 161 12.44 -9.65 13.26
N THR A 162 12.86 -10.04 12.06
CA THR A 162 12.77 -11.42 11.58
C THR A 162 14.19 -11.93 11.33
N THR A 163 14.50 -13.14 11.77
CA THR A 163 15.84 -13.76 11.59
C THR A 163 15.86 -14.76 10.44
N THR A 164 14.70 -15.11 9.90
CA THR A 164 14.52 -16.10 8.84
C THR A 164 13.78 -15.48 7.66
N MET A 165 14.21 -15.79 6.44
CA MET A 165 13.55 -15.31 5.23
C MET A 165 12.15 -15.90 5.08
N ASP A 166 11.15 -15.04 4.97
CA ASP A 166 9.77 -15.40 4.66
C ASP A 166 9.51 -15.14 3.18
N PHE A 167 9.57 -16.19 2.35
CA PHE A 167 9.41 -16.09 0.90
C PHE A 167 8.00 -15.65 0.46
N SER A 168 7.01 -15.74 1.35
CA SER A 168 5.65 -15.26 1.07
C SER A 168 5.53 -13.74 1.08
N ARG A 169 6.63 -13.03 1.36
CA ARG A 169 6.70 -11.58 1.50
C ARG A 169 7.77 -11.02 0.58
N GLU A 170 7.56 -9.78 0.15
CA GLU A 170 8.56 -9.03 -0.60
C GLU A 170 9.86 -8.92 0.22
N HIS A 171 10.99 -9.09 -0.45
CA HIS A 171 12.31 -8.88 0.12
C HIS A 171 13.22 -8.23 -0.90
N VAL A 172 14.29 -7.62 -0.40
CA VAL A 172 15.26 -6.88 -1.20
C VAL A 172 16.58 -7.64 -1.16
N ARG A 173 17.20 -7.80 -2.33
CA ARG A 173 18.58 -8.27 -2.45
C ARG A 173 19.46 -7.09 -2.76
N VAL A 174 20.53 -6.94 -1.98
CA VAL A 174 21.53 -5.90 -2.18
C VAL A 174 22.84 -6.60 -2.54
N TYR A 175 23.28 -6.41 -3.77
CA TYR A 175 24.50 -7.00 -4.28
C TYR A 175 25.72 -6.16 -3.87
N GLU A 176 26.91 -6.76 -3.86
CA GLU A 176 28.17 -6.05 -3.56
C GLU A 176 28.43 -4.86 -4.50
N SER A 177 27.90 -4.93 -5.73
CA SER A 177 27.95 -3.83 -6.70
C SER A 177 27.10 -2.61 -6.31
N GLY A 178 26.30 -2.72 -5.25
CA GLY A 178 25.29 -1.72 -4.85
C GLY A 178 23.98 -1.86 -5.64
N ALA A 179 23.86 -2.83 -6.55
CA ALA A 179 22.60 -3.09 -7.22
C ALA A 179 21.55 -3.58 -6.21
N VAL A 180 20.32 -3.07 -6.36
CA VAL A 180 19.18 -3.40 -5.51
C VAL A 180 18.12 -4.09 -6.35
N GLU A 181 17.74 -5.30 -5.97
CA GLU A 181 16.68 -6.07 -6.61
C GLU A 181 15.52 -6.25 -5.64
N MET A 182 14.34 -5.82 -6.05
CA MET A 182 13.08 -6.10 -5.35
C MET A 182 12.59 -7.47 -5.80
N VAL A 183 12.44 -8.41 -4.85
CA VAL A 183 11.99 -9.77 -5.13
C VAL A 183 10.54 -9.90 -4.65
N PRO A 184 9.60 -10.20 -5.56
CA PRO A 184 8.20 -10.32 -5.20
C PRO A 184 7.95 -11.55 -4.32
N PRO A 185 6.86 -11.55 -3.53
CA PRO A 185 6.47 -12.71 -2.74
C PRO A 185 6.13 -13.93 -3.62
N ILE A 186 6.48 -15.12 -3.13
CA ILE A 186 6.15 -16.42 -3.75
C ILE A 186 4.91 -16.99 -3.03
N PRO A 187 3.82 -17.33 -3.76
CA PRO A 187 2.61 -17.92 -3.19
C PRO A 187 2.82 -19.28 -2.52
#